data_AF-A0AAU4N7F8-F1
#
_entry.id   AF-A0AAU4N7F8-F1
#
_cell.length_a   1.000
_cell.length_b   1.000
_cell.length_c   1.000
_cell.angle_alpha   90.00
_cell.angle_beta   90.00
_cell.angle_gamma   90.00
#
_symmetry.space_group_name_H-M   'P 1'
#
loop_
_entity.id
_entity.type
_entity.pdbx_description
1 polymer ?
#
loop_
_entity_poly.entity_id
_entity_poly.type
_entity_poly.pdbx_seq_one_letter_code
_entity_poly.pdbx_strand_id
1 'polypeptide(L)'
;MSSGPDPRLPSAEESAAAVLDAWSLRIASAAAPHEADFAPHTARVYAAGGRGRRVLLRSAPSTPGGSGGELVAALPLLWDALATSYRLLESALGSPAVGNAVSGAALLLAMKRREAPPEDPAAPTQPAPADPALSSGPQPTPEARPDTPAAPELARLVDAVVRVSALLQGRGVSRQEADRAAAEAVAALYEGHDDGALAFLGLLTGGDPPAGPGGRRGPAVSFPRRLAGWWRGRTEEA
;
A
#
# COMPACT_ATOMS: atom_id res chain seq x y z
N MET A 1 41.37 -19.39 19.32
CA MET A 1 39.94 -19.53 19.70
C MET A 1 39.25 -18.25 19.24
N SER A 2 38.71 -18.25 18.02
CA SER A 2 37.98 -17.10 17.48
C SER A 2 36.56 -17.13 18.01
N SER A 3 36.26 -16.24 18.96
CA SER A 3 34.87 -15.87 19.26
C SER A 3 34.32 -15.16 18.02
N GLY A 4 33.60 -15.90 17.19
CA GLY A 4 32.82 -15.32 16.10
C GLY A 4 31.77 -14.36 16.69
N PRO A 5 31.47 -13.23 16.02
CA PRO A 5 30.44 -12.31 16.48
C PRO A 5 29.10 -13.04 16.55
N ASP A 6 28.51 -13.04 17.74
CA ASP A 6 27.22 -13.64 18.03
C ASP A 6 26.15 -12.90 17.19
N PRO A 7 25.38 -13.59 16.31
CA PRO A 7 24.34 -12.95 15.51
C PRO A 7 23.20 -12.50 16.43
N ARG A 8 23.30 -11.28 16.94
CA ARG A 8 22.20 -10.65 17.67
C ARG A 8 21.02 -10.56 16.72
N LEU A 9 19.98 -11.34 17.02
CA LEU A 9 18.70 -11.19 16.34
C LEU A 9 18.26 -9.73 16.47
N PRO A 10 17.80 -9.10 15.37
CA PRO A 10 17.33 -7.73 15.42
C PRO A 10 16.24 -7.62 16.47
N SER A 11 16.28 -6.53 17.23
CA SER A 11 15.27 -6.31 18.26
C SER A 11 13.87 -6.21 17.62
N ALA A 12 12.81 -6.54 18.37
CA ALA A 12 11.44 -6.43 17.86
C ALA A 12 11.12 -5.00 17.40
N GLU A 13 11.70 -4.00 18.07
CA GLU A 13 11.56 -2.58 17.71
C GLU A 13 12.25 -2.24 16.38
N GLU A 14 13.45 -2.75 16.16
CA GLU A 14 14.18 -2.60 14.90
C GLU A 14 13.44 -3.29 13.75
N SER A 15 12.85 -4.46 14.01
CA SER A 15 12.00 -5.16 13.05
C SER A 15 10.73 -4.36 12.70
N ALA A 16 10.06 -3.75 13.70
CA ALA A 16 8.88 -2.92 13.49
C ALA A 16 9.20 -1.63 12.72
N ALA A 17 10.32 -0.98 13.03
CA ALA A 17 10.78 0.20 12.32
C ALA A 17 11.11 -0.11 10.85
N ALA A 18 11.77 -1.25 10.58
CA ALA A 18 12.06 -1.69 9.22
C ALA A 18 10.78 -1.96 8.40
N VAL A 19 9.77 -2.61 9.02
CA VAL A 19 8.45 -2.82 8.39
C VAL A 19 7.78 -1.49 8.08
N LEU A 20 7.76 -0.54 9.02
CA LEU A 20 7.18 0.79 8.80
C LEU A 20 7.90 1.54 7.67
N ASP A 21 9.23 1.55 7.66
CA ASP A 21 10.03 2.28 6.69
C ASP A 21 9.81 1.72 5.27
N ALA A 22 9.89 0.40 5.11
CA ALA A 22 9.69 -0.26 3.81
C ALA A 22 8.27 -0.04 3.26
N TRP A 23 7.24 -0.24 4.09
CA TRP A 23 5.85 -0.17 3.64
C TRP A 23 5.36 1.26 3.42
N SER A 24 5.75 2.19 4.29
CA SER A 24 5.39 3.59 4.11
C SER A 24 6.01 4.16 2.83
N LEU A 25 7.27 3.82 2.53
CA LEU A 25 7.91 4.21 1.28
C LEU A 25 7.21 3.60 0.07
N ARG A 26 6.92 2.29 0.09
CA ARG A 26 6.19 1.61 -1.01
C ARG A 26 4.84 2.26 -1.28
N ILE A 27 4.04 2.50 -0.25
CA ILE A 27 2.70 3.11 -0.40
C ILE A 27 2.81 4.56 -0.87
N ALA A 28 3.73 5.35 -0.29
CA ALA A 28 3.90 6.75 -0.67
C ALA A 28 4.42 6.90 -2.10
N SER A 29 5.39 6.09 -2.53
CA SER A 29 5.87 6.08 -3.91
C SER A 29 4.77 5.77 -4.93
N ALA A 30 3.73 5.03 -4.53
CA ALA A 30 2.57 4.76 -5.37
C ALA A 30 1.54 5.90 -5.31
N ALA A 31 1.09 6.27 -4.10
CA ALA A 31 -0.09 7.13 -3.88
C ALA A 31 0.22 8.63 -3.76
N ALA A 32 1.44 8.99 -3.35
CA ALA A 32 1.87 10.37 -3.16
C ALA A 32 3.39 10.51 -3.43
N PRO A 33 3.84 10.34 -4.70
CA PRO A 33 5.27 10.22 -5.02
C PRO A 33 6.12 11.42 -4.56
N HIS A 34 5.52 12.60 -4.52
CA HIS A 34 6.16 13.85 -4.08
C HIS A 34 6.38 13.93 -2.56
N GLU A 35 5.76 13.06 -1.76
CA GLU A 35 5.95 12.95 -0.31
C GLU A 35 6.75 11.70 0.11
N ALA A 36 7.19 10.87 -0.85
CA ALA A 36 7.80 9.56 -0.57
C ALA A 36 9.00 9.63 0.39
N ASP A 37 9.85 10.66 0.27
CA ASP A 37 11.02 10.86 1.12
C ASP A 37 10.67 11.08 2.60
N PHE A 38 9.46 11.56 2.90
CA PHE A 38 8.98 11.82 4.26
C PHE A 38 8.17 10.65 4.85
N ALA A 39 7.82 9.67 4.02
CA ALA A 39 6.92 8.59 4.40
C ALA A 39 7.42 7.76 5.60
N PRO A 40 8.69 7.31 5.64
CA PRO A 40 9.22 6.57 6.79
C PRO A 40 9.14 7.34 8.11
N HIS A 41 9.45 8.64 8.07
CA HIS A 41 9.38 9.48 9.25
C HIS A 41 7.94 9.67 9.72
N THR A 42 7.03 10.05 8.82
CA THR A 42 5.62 10.31 9.15
C THR A 42 4.91 9.05 9.64
N ALA A 43 5.16 7.89 9.03
CA ALA A 43 4.58 6.62 9.44
C ALA A 43 5.03 6.21 10.86
N ARG A 44 6.32 6.39 11.21
CA ARG A 44 6.80 6.13 12.58
C ARG A 44 6.18 7.07 13.60
N VAL A 45 6.11 8.36 13.31
CA VAL A 45 5.46 9.35 14.20
C VAL A 45 3.97 9.05 14.36
N TYR A 46 3.32 8.60 13.29
CA TYR A 46 1.91 8.21 13.30
C TYR A 46 1.68 6.94 14.14
N ALA A 47 2.46 5.87 13.90
CA ALA A 47 2.38 4.58 14.60
C ALA A 47 2.72 4.70 16.10
N ALA A 48 3.68 5.56 16.46
CA ALA A 48 3.96 5.89 17.87
C ALA A 48 2.76 6.56 18.58
N GLY A 49 1.82 7.13 17.82
CA GLY A 49 0.58 7.69 18.32
C GLY A 49 0.76 8.97 19.15
N GLY A 50 -0.10 9.13 20.16
CA GLY A 50 0.02 10.19 21.14
C GLY A 50 -0.05 11.62 20.56
N ARG A 51 0.87 12.48 21.02
CA ARG A 51 0.91 13.89 20.57
C ARG A 51 1.41 14.02 19.13
N GLY A 52 2.37 13.18 18.70
CA GLY A 52 2.93 13.21 17.34
C GLY A 52 1.85 12.97 16.30
N ARG A 53 1.09 11.88 16.42
CA ARG A 53 -0.07 11.61 15.56
C ARG A 53 -1.09 12.75 15.55
N ARG A 54 -1.40 13.34 16.71
CA ARG A 54 -2.32 14.50 16.77
C ARG A 54 -1.78 15.74 16.08
N VAL A 55 -0.46 15.97 16.13
CA VAL A 55 0.18 17.09 15.43
C VAL A 55 0.16 16.86 13.92
N LEU A 56 0.44 15.64 13.46
CA LEU A 56 0.36 15.28 12.04
C LEU A 56 -1.05 15.45 11.46
N LEU A 57 -2.09 15.14 12.25
CA LEU A 57 -3.50 15.23 11.82
C LEU A 57 -4.15 16.59 12.09
N ARG A 58 -3.53 17.44 12.90
CA ARG A 58 -3.99 18.81 13.11
C ARG A 58 -3.48 19.59 11.91
N SER A 59 -4.27 19.61 10.83
CA SER A 59 -3.99 20.34 9.60
C SER A 59 -3.35 21.69 9.90
N ALA A 60 -2.28 22.04 9.19
CA ALA A 60 -1.83 23.42 9.14
C ALA A 60 -3.01 24.28 8.65
N PRO A 61 -3.27 25.45 9.25
CA PRO A 61 -4.33 26.33 8.77
C PRO A 61 -4.05 26.63 7.30
N SER A 62 -5.02 26.32 6.43
CA SER A 62 -5.01 26.67 5.01
C SER A 62 -4.74 28.16 4.90
N THR A 63 -3.55 28.55 4.46
CA THR A 63 -3.19 29.97 4.33
C THR A 63 -3.97 30.55 3.15
N PRO A 64 -4.94 31.46 3.37
CA PRO A 64 -5.74 32.00 2.26
C PRO A 64 -4.84 32.83 1.34
N GLY A 65 -4.86 32.53 0.03
CA GLY A 65 -4.14 33.31 -0.99
C GLY A 65 -2.87 32.66 -1.55
N GLY A 66 -2.51 31.45 -1.11
CA GLY A 66 -1.47 30.64 -1.76
C GLY A 66 -1.98 30.01 -3.06
N SER A 67 -1.89 30.72 -4.17
CA SER A 67 -2.15 30.20 -5.52
C SER A 67 -1.00 29.29 -5.97
N GLY A 68 -0.83 28.17 -5.29
CA GLY A 68 0.26 27.23 -5.57
C GLY A 68 0.30 26.12 -4.54
N GLY A 69 -0.32 24.98 -4.88
CA GLY A 69 -0.07 23.69 -4.25
C GLY A 69 -0.26 23.68 -2.74
N GLU A 70 -1.51 23.77 -2.30
CA GLU A 70 -1.91 23.22 -1.00
C GLU A 70 -1.75 21.69 -1.06
N LEU A 71 -0.49 21.22 -1.13
CA LEU A 71 -0.11 19.87 -0.78
C LEU A 71 -0.33 19.77 0.73
N VAL A 72 -1.60 19.72 1.12
CA VAL A 72 -2.02 19.24 2.42
C VAL A 72 -1.31 17.92 2.56
N ALA A 73 -0.40 17.80 3.55
CA ALA A 73 0.36 16.58 3.79
C ALA A 73 -0.59 15.38 3.73
N ALA A 74 -0.59 14.69 2.59
CA ALA A 74 -1.61 13.71 2.26
C ALA A 74 -1.31 12.41 2.99
N LEU A 75 -0.02 12.16 3.27
CA LEU A 75 0.44 10.96 3.95
C LEU A 75 -0.16 10.80 5.35
N PRO A 76 -0.13 11.79 6.28
CA PRO A 76 -0.84 11.67 7.55
C PRO A 76 -2.32 11.28 7.43
N LEU A 77 -3.04 11.87 6.47
CA LEU A 77 -4.45 11.56 6.24
C LEU A 77 -4.63 10.16 5.66
N LEU A 78 -3.73 9.74 4.77
CA LEU A 78 -3.69 8.40 4.19
C LEU A 78 -3.42 7.34 5.26
N TRP A 79 -2.44 7.56 6.15
CA TRP A 79 -2.18 6.67 7.29
C TRP A 79 -3.41 6.54 8.19
N ASP A 80 -4.13 7.64 8.42
CA ASP A 80 -5.38 7.64 9.18
C ASP A 80 -6.52 6.90 8.51
N ALA A 81 -6.67 7.07 7.19
CA ALA A 81 -7.66 6.35 6.41
C ALA A 81 -7.38 4.85 6.39
N LEU A 82 -6.12 4.44 6.21
CA LEU A 82 -5.69 3.04 6.22
C LEU A 82 -5.86 2.41 7.60
N ALA A 83 -5.40 3.07 8.66
CA ALA A 83 -5.55 2.58 10.03
C ALA A 83 -7.03 2.44 10.42
N THR A 84 -7.88 3.39 10.02
CA THR A 84 -9.33 3.33 10.26
C THR A 84 -10.01 2.21 9.47
N SER A 85 -9.46 1.87 8.30
CA SER A 85 -9.98 0.82 7.41
C SER A 85 -9.35 -0.57 7.67
N TYR A 86 -8.55 -0.70 8.73
CA TYR A 86 -7.76 -1.91 9.01
C TYR A 86 -8.56 -3.20 8.94
N ARG A 87 -9.74 -3.29 9.57
CA ARG A 87 -10.54 -4.53 9.58
C ARG A 87 -11.02 -4.95 8.20
N LEU A 88 -11.37 -3.99 7.34
CA LEU A 88 -11.76 -4.27 5.96
C LEU A 88 -10.54 -4.76 5.18
N LEU A 89 -9.41 -4.06 5.29
CA LEU A 89 -8.15 -4.43 4.64
C LEU A 89 -7.63 -5.79 5.11
N GLU A 90 -7.70 -6.08 6.41
CA GLU A 90 -7.34 -7.36 7.01
C GLU A 90 -8.18 -8.50 6.41
N SER A 91 -9.49 -8.31 6.30
CA SER A 91 -10.40 -9.31 5.71
C SER A 91 -10.20 -9.53 4.22
N ALA A 92 -9.74 -8.50 3.51
CA ALA A 92 -9.47 -8.57 2.07
C ALA A 92 -8.11 -9.22 1.79
N LEU A 93 -7.06 -8.78 2.50
CA LEU A 93 -5.69 -9.29 2.35
C LEU A 93 -5.53 -10.72 2.89
N GLY A 94 -6.33 -11.13 3.89
CA GLY A 94 -6.31 -12.48 4.42
C GLY A 94 -7.01 -13.54 3.55
N SER A 95 -7.62 -13.15 2.43
CA SER A 95 -8.32 -14.10 1.56
C SER A 95 -7.41 -14.60 0.42
N PRO A 96 -7.08 -15.90 0.38
CA PRO A 96 -6.20 -16.47 -0.65
C PRO A 96 -6.78 -16.39 -2.06
N ALA A 97 -8.11 -16.28 -2.19
CA ALA A 97 -8.78 -16.15 -3.48
C ALA A 97 -8.50 -14.81 -4.17
N VAL A 98 -8.18 -13.76 -3.40
CA VAL A 98 -7.81 -12.46 -3.97
C VAL A 98 -6.47 -12.57 -4.67
N GLY A 99 -5.51 -13.30 -4.07
CA GLY A 99 -4.19 -13.66 -4.61
C GLY A 99 -4.24 -13.93 -6.11
N ASN A 100 -4.99 -14.98 -6.43
CA ASN A 100 -5.16 -15.51 -7.78
C ASN A 100 -5.93 -14.55 -8.70
N ALA A 101 -6.90 -13.83 -8.16
CA ALA A 101 -7.74 -12.93 -8.91
C ALA A 101 -7.02 -11.72 -9.48
N VAL A 102 -6.15 -11.10 -8.68
CA VAL A 102 -5.38 -9.93 -9.14
C VAL A 102 -4.34 -10.36 -10.16
N SER A 103 -3.71 -11.52 -9.99
CA SER A 103 -2.84 -12.11 -11.03
C SER A 103 -3.62 -12.35 -12.33
N GLY A 104 -4.84 -12.88 -12.25
CA GLY A 104 -5.72 -13.07 -13.41
C GLY A 104 -6.13 -11.74 -14.07
N ALA A 105 -6.52 -10.73 -13.29
CA ALA A 105 -6.87 -9.41 -13.80
C ALA A 105 -5.67 -8.70 -14.43
N ALA A 106 -4.48 -8.77 -13.83
CA ALA A 106 -3.25 -8.23 -14.38
C ALA A 106 -2.86 -8.92 -15.70
N LEU A 107 -3.01 -10.26 -15.77
CA LEU A 107 -2.80 -11.02 -17.00
C LEU A 107 -3.78 -10.60 -18.10
N LEU A 108 -5.07 -10.47 -17.78
CA LEU A 108 -6.09 -9.99 -18.73
C LEU A 108 -5.80 -8.56 -19.19
N LEU A 109 -5.35 -7.68 -18.29
CA LEU A 109 -4.96 -6.32 -18.65
C LEU A 109 -3.73 -6.32 -19.57
N ALA A 110 -2.75 -7.19 -19.32
CA ALA A 110 -1.56 -7.35 -20.15
C ALA A 110 -1.92 -7.91 -21.53
N MET A 111 -2.82 -8.90 -21.61
CA MET A 111 -3.35 -9.42 -22.88
C MET A 111 -4.09 -8.35 -23.67
N LYS A 112 -4.96 -7.57 -23.01
CA LYS A 112 -5.69 -6.46 -23.64
C LYS A 112 -4.77 -5.33 -24.13
N ARG A 113 -3.68 -5.04 -23.41
CA ARG A 113 -2.64 -4.11 -23.86
C ARG A 113 -1.86 -4.63 -25.07
N ARG A 114 -1.74 -5.95 -25.23
CA ARG A 114 -1.11 -6.58 -26.40
C ARG A 114 -2.03 -6.60 -27.63
N GLU A 115 -3.35 -6.60 -27.41
CA GLU A 115 -4.36 -6.45 -28.47
C GLU A 115 -4.60 -5.00 -28.89
N ALA A 116 -4.13 -4.02 -28.12
CA ALA A 116 -4.11 -2.64 -28.58
C ALA A 116 -3.23 -2.57 -29.84
N PRO A 117 -3.78 -2.17 -31.00
CA PRO A 117 -3.00 -2.07 -32.23
C PRO A 117 -1.84 -1.11 -31.99
N PRO A 118 -0.65 -1.35 -32.56
CA PRO A 118 0.38 -0.33 -32.60
C PRO A 118 -0.24 0.91 -33.26
N GLU A 119 -0.26 2.04 -32.56
CA GLU A 119 -0.56 3.32 -33.19
C GLU A 119 0.52 3.57 -34.23
N ASP A 120 0.13 3.35 -35.49
CA ASP A 120 0.96 3.47 -36.68
C ASP A 120 1.06 4.96 -37.05
N PRO A 121 2.22 5.62 -36.95
CA PRO A 121 2.39 6.97 -37.48
C PRO A 121 2.50 6.90 -39.01
N ALA A 122 1.36 6.97 -39.69
CA ALA A 122 1.16 7.44 -41.07
C ALA A 122 2.19 7.01 -42.18
N ALA A 123 1.91 5.87 -42.84
CA ALA A 123 1.80 5.55 -44.29
C ALA A 123 2.44 6.47 -45.37
N PRO A 124 2.85 6.00 -46.61
CA PRO A 124 1.99 5.19 -47.50
C PRO A 124 2.60 4.21 -48.58
N THR A 125 1.75 3.24 -48.97
CA THR A 125 1.51 2.60 -50.29
C THR A 125 2.60 1.83 -51.07
N GLN A 126 2.39 0.51 -51.25
CA GLN A 126 2.27 -0.13 -52.58
C GLN A 126 1.63 -1.55 -52.52
N PRO A 127 0.80 -1.97 -53.51
CA PRO A 127 0.14 -3.28 -53.55
C PRO A 127 0.78 -4.26 -54.56
N ALA A 128 0.79 -5.56 -54.25
CA ALA A 128 0.79 -6.66 -55.23
C ALA A 128 0.35 -8.01 -54.60
N PRO A 129 -0.17 -8.98 -55.39
CA PRO A 129 -1.12 -9.99 -54.92
C PRO A 129 -0.61 -11.46 -54.85
N ALA A 130 -1.36 -12.24 -54.06
CA ALA A 130 -1.69 -13.68 -54.13
C ALA A 130 -0.61 -14.76 -53.89
N ASP A 131 -0.83 -15.58 -52.84
CA ASP A 131 -1.04 -17.03 -53.01
C ASP A 131 -1.76 -17.64 -51.78
N PRO A 132 -2.77 -18.53 -51.95
CA PRO A 132 -3.46 -19.19 -50.84
C PRO A 132 -2.92 -20.60 -50.61
N ALA A 133 -2.08 -20.78 -49.59
CA ALA A 133 -1.73 -22.11 -49.08
C ALA A 133 -2.45 -22.36 -47.74
N LEU A 134 -3.51 -23.16 -47.84
CA LEU A 134 -4.24 -23.79 -46.74
C LEU A 134 -3.25 -24.48 -45.77
N SER A 135 -3.14 -24.00 -44.54
CA SER A 135 -2.49 -24.74 -43.46
C SER A 135 -3.44 -24.85 -42.28
N SER A 136 -3.92 -26.09 -42.10
CA SER A 136 -4.77 -26.58 -41.05
C SER A 136 -4.19 -26.25 -39.66
N GLY A 137 -5.03 -25.68 -38.81
CA GLY A 137 -4.63 -25.10 -37.54
C GLY A 137 -4.20 -26.12 -36.46
N PRO A 138 -3.49 -25.64 -35.43
CA PRO A 138 -3.50 -26.26 -34.12
C PRO A 138 -4.78 -25.86 -33.40
N GLN A 139 -5.60 -26.86 -33.07
CA GLN A 139 -6.74 -26.75 -32.18
C GLN A 139 -6.27 -26.18 -30.82
N PRO A 140 -6.82 -25.06 -30.32
CA PRO A 140 -6.50 -24.58 -28.98
C PRO A 140 -6.99 -25.63 -27.97
N THR A 141 -6.04 -26.12 -27.18
CA THR A 141 -6.29 -26.96 -26.01
C THR A 141 -7.26 -26.22 -25.08
N PRO A 142 -8.16 -26.90 -24.34
CA PRO A 142 -9.09 -26.24 -23.44
C PRO A 142 -8.29 -25.47 -22.40
N GLU A 143 -8.26 -24.15 -22.57
CA GLU A 143 -7.67 -23.21 -21.63
C GLU A 143 -8.24 -23.50 -20.24
N ALA A 144 -7.34 -23.73 -19.29
CA ALA A 144 -7.65 -23.66 -17.88
C ALA A 144 -8.36 -22.32 -17.67
N ARG A 145 -9.68 -22.38 -17.43
CA ARG A 145 -10.47 -21.18 -17.14
C ARG A 145 -9.78 -20.47 -15.98
N PRO A 146 -9.42 -19.19 -16.12
CA PRO A 146 -8.94 -18.43 -14.99
C PRO A 146 -10.06 -18.45 -13.96
N ASP A 147 -9.78 -19.05 -12.80
CA ASP A 147 -10.63 -18.98 -11.63
C ASP A 147 -10.86 -17.50 -11.36
N THR A 148 -12.04 -17.04 -11.76
CA THR A 148 -12.45 -15.67 -11.51
C THR A 148 -12.42 -15.48 -9.99
N PRO A 149 -11.90 -14.37 -9.45
CA PRO A 149 -12.10 -14.04 -8.03
C PRO A 149 -13.52 -14.41 -7.66
N ALA A 150 -13.75 -15.08 -6.52
CA ALA A 150 -15.12 -15.18 -6.08
C ALA A 150 -15.58 -13.74 -5.91
N ALA A 151 -16.61 -13.34 -6.67
CA ALA A 151 -17.20 -12.00 -6.65
C ALA A 151 -17.26 -11.31 -5.27
N PRO A 152 -17.50 -12.03 -4.14
CA PRO A 152 -17.41 -11.43 -2.80
C PRO A 152 -16.05 -10.82 -2.41
N GLU A 153 -14.90 -11.33 -2.86
CA GLU A 153 -13.62 -10.81 -2.37
C GLU A 153 -13.15 -9.57 -3.13
N LEU A 154 -13.38 -9.53 -4.44
CA LEU A 154 -13.18 -8.30 -5.21
C LEU A 154 -14.08 -7.17 -4.67
N ALA A 155 -15.32 -7.50 -4.29
CA ALA A 155 -16.21 -6.55 -3.63
C ALA A 155 -15.61 -5.99 -2.33
N ARG A 156 -14.95 -6.82 -1.50
CA ARG A 156 -14.27 -6.34 -0.27
C ARG A 156 -13.12 -5.39 -0.55
N LEU A 157 -12.32 -5.64 -1.59
CA LEU A 157 -11.26 -4.70 -2.00
C LEU A 157 -11.85 -3.38 -2.48
N VAL A 158 -12.90 -3.43 -3.31
CA VAL A 158 -13.62 -2.23 -3.77
C VAL A 158 -14.19 -1.46 -2.58
N ASP A 159 -14.83 -2.15 -1.63
CA ASP A 159 -15.35 -1.53 -0.41
C ASP A 159 -14.25 -0.88 0.43
N ALA A 160 -13.07 -1.51 0.53
CA ALA A 160 -11.92 -0.94 1.22
C ALA A 160 -11.42 0.34 0.54
N VAL A 161 -11.30 0.35 -0.80
CA VAL A 161 -10.92 1.55 -1.58
C VAL A 161 -11.95 2.66 -1.39
N VAL A 162 -13.24 2.36 -1.53
CA VAL A 162 -14.34 3.32 -1.34
C VAL A 162 -14.30 3.90 0.07
N ARG A 163 -14.04 3.06 1.08
CA ARG A 163 -13.94 3.51 2.47
C ARG A 163 -12.74 4.44 2.71
N VAL A 164 -11.56 4.09 2.21
CA VAL A 164 -10.35 4.92 2.32
C VAL A 164 -10.56 6.26 1.62
N SER A 165 -11.11 6.25 0.39
CA SER A 165 -11.42 7.47 -0.35
C SER A 165 -12.43 8.35 0.38
N ALA A 166 -13.53 7.79 0.91
CA ALA A 166 -14.52 8.55 1.67
C ALA A 166 -13.92 9.21 2.92
N LEU A 167 -12.98 8.56 3.59
CA LEU A 167 -12.26 9.13 4.73
C LEU A 167 -11.36 10.29 4.32
N LEU A 168 -10.64 10.17 3.20
CA LEU A 168 -9.82 11.26 2.66
C LEU A 168 -10.66 12.46 2.25
N GLN A 169 -11.79 12.23 1.56
CA GLN A 169 -12.73 13.29 1.18
C GLN A 169 -13.32 14.01 2.40
N GLY A 170 -13.67 13.26 3.46
CA GLY A 170 -14.11 13.83 4.74
C GLY A 170 -13.07 14.71 5.44
N ARG A 171 -11.82 14.70 4.96
CA ARG A 171 -10.70 15.55 5.42
C ARG A 171 -10.31 16.64 4.43
N GLY A 172 -11.11 16.86 3.39
CA GLY A 172 -10.94 17.95 2.43
C GLY A 172 -10.13 17.59 1.19
N VAL A 173 -9.68 16.34 1.02
CA VAL A 173 -9.04 15.89 -0.23
C VAL A 173 -10.09 15.86 -1.35
N SER A 174 -9.74 16.34 -2.54
CA SER A 174 -10.68 16.30 -3.67
C SER A 174 -11.06 14.85 -4.00
N ARG A 175 -12.28 14.62 -4.51
CA ARG A 175 -12.76 13.27 -4.82
C ARG A 175 -11.81 12.50 -5.74
N GLN A 176 -11.34 13.15 -6.80
CA GLN A 176 -10.46 12.52 -7.78
C GLN A 176 -9.12 12.11 -7.17
N GLU A 177 -8.51 12.98 -6.37
CA GLU A 177 -7.25 12.69 -5.67
C GLU A 177 -7.43 11.62 -4.60
N ALA A 178 -8.54 11.66 -3.85
CA ALA A 178 -8.87 10.68 -2.84
C ALA A 178 -9.09 9.28 -3.43
N ASP A 179 -9.86 9.18 -4.53
CA ASP A 179 -10.12 7.93 -5.24
C ASP A 179 -8.80 7.34 -5.78
N ARG A 180 -7.95 8.18 -6.38
CA ARG A 180 -6.64 7.77 -6.90
C ARG A 180 -5.71 7.29 -5.80
N ALA A 181 -5.49 8.11 -4.76
CA ALA A 181 -4.58 7.77 -3.66
C ALA A 181 -5.04 6.52 -2.91
N ALA A 182 -6.36 6.35 -2.71
CA ALA A 182 -6.93 5.14 -2.10
C ALA A 182 -6.66 3.90 -2.95
N ALA A 183 -6.92 3.97 -4.27
CA ALA A 183 -6.68 2.86 -5.18
C ALA A 183 -5.20 2.48 -5.25
N GLU A 184 -4.30 3.45 -5.41
CA GLU A 184 -2.85 3.23 -5.46
C GLU A 184 -2.31 2.66 -4.14
N ALA A 185 -2.77 3.16 -2.99
CA ALA A 185 -2.36 2.65 -1.68
C ALA A 185 -2.84 1.22 -1.41
N VAL A 186 -4.11 0.90 -1.72
CA VAL A 186 -4.64 -0.46 -1.56
C VAL A 186 -3.98 -1.43 -2.53
N ALA A 187 -3.72 -1.02 -3.77
CA ALA A 187 -2.97 -1.83 -4.73
C ALA A 187 -1.56 -2.14 -4.23
N ALA A 188 -0.84 -1.15 -3.69
CA ALA A 188 0.49 -1.34 -3.11
C ALA A 188 0.48 -2.31 -1.91
N LEU A 189 -0.51 -2.18 -1.00
CA LEU A 189 -0.71 -3.09 0.12
C LEU A 189 -0.95 -4.53 -0.35
N TYR A 190 -1.71 -4.67 -1.42
CA TYR A 190 -2.08 -5.95 -1.98
C TYR A 190 -0.90 -6.64 -2.69
N GLU A 191 -0.13 -5.91 -3.49
CA GLU A 191 1.01 -6.45 -4.25
C GLU A 191 2.05 -7.10 -3.33
N GLY A 192 2.29 -6.54 -2.14
CA GLY A 192 3.17 -7.14 -1.14
C GLY A 192 2.45 -7.77 0.05
N HIS A 193 1.21 -8.24 -0.08
CA HIS A 193 0.44 -8.73 1.08
C HIS A 193 1.18 -9.77 1.93
N ASP A 194 1.96 -10.66 1.28
CA ASP A 194 2.81 -11.67 1.92
C ASP A 194 4.08 -11.10 2.59
N ASP A 195 4.51 -9.89 2.22
CA ASP A 195 5.71 -9.20 2.73
C ASP A 195 5.42 -8.35 3.99
N GLY A 196 4.40 -8.70 4.76
CA GLY A 196 4.10 -8.03 6.03
C GLY A 196 3.20 -6.79 5.93
N ALA A 197 2.39 -6.66 4.87
CA ALA A 197 1.39 -5.58 4.77
C ALA A 197 0.45 -5.53 6.00
N LEU A 198 0.03 -6.69 6.49
CA LEU A 198 -0.80 -6.79 7.70
C LEU A 198 -0.06 -6.34 8.96
N ALA A 199 1.24 -6.59 9.05
CA ALA A 199 2.07 -6.13 10.16
C ALA A 199 2.19 -4.60 10.14
N PHE A 200 2.42 -4.00 8.97
CA PHE A 200 2.39 -2.56 8.79
C PHE A 200 1.06 -1.93 9.22
N LEU A 201 -0.08 -2.47 8.76
CA LEU A 201 -1.39 -1.96 9.15
C LEU A 201 -1.64 -2.10 10.66
N GLY A 202 -1.23 -3.23 11.26
CA GLY A 202 -1.27 -3.43 12.71
C GLY A 202 -0.50 -2.33 13.47
N LEU A 203 0.72 -2.04 13.04
CA LEU A 203 1.55 -0.98 13.63
C LEU A 203 0.90 0.41 13.51
N LEU A 204 0.26 0.74 12.39
CA LEU A 204 -0.47 2.00 12.23
C LEU A 204 -1.66 2.15 13.20
N THR A 205 -2.35 1.03 13.52
CA THR A 205 -3.44 1.05 14.50
C THR A 205 -2.95 1.20 15.94
N GLY A 206 -1.63 1.15 16.17
CA GLY A 206 -1.03 1.08 17.51
C GLY A 206 -1.22 -0.28 18.17
N GLY A 207 -1.57 -1.31 17.40
CA GLY A 207 -1.61 -2.69 17.85
C GLY A 207 -0.22 -3.31 17.82
N ASP A 208 0.01 -4.30 18.69
CA ASP A 208 1.18 -5.17 18.56
C ASP A 208 1.10 -5.89 17.20
N PRO A 209 2.22 -5.99 16.45
CA PRO A 209 2.21 -6.70 15.18
C PRO A 209 1.72 -8.13 15.40
N PRO A 210 0.87 -8.67 14.50
CA PRO A 210 0.48 -10.07 14.59
C PRO A 210 1.75 -10.90 14.61
N ALA A 211 1.94 -11.70 15.67
CA ALA A 211 3.07 -12.61 15.77
C ALA A 211 3.11 -13.41 14.45
N GLY A 212 4.21 -13.30 13.72
CA GLY A 212 4.34 -13.91 12.39
C GLY A 212 4.02 -15.42 12.43
N PRO A 213 3.84 -16.06 11.26
CA PRO A 213 3.26 -17.40 11.11
C PRO A 213 4.00 -18.60 11.78
N GLY A 214 4.91 -18.37 12.74
CA GLY A 214 5.52 -19.38 13.61
C GLY A 214 5.63 -18.99 15.09
N GLY A 215 5.11 -17.83 15.51
CA GLY A 215 5.24 -17.35 16.88
C GLY A 215 4.13 -17.89 17.80
N ARG A 216 4.45 -18.88 18.65
CA ARG A 216 3.60 -19.26 19.79
C ARG A 216 3.20 -18.00 20.57
N ARG A 217 1.90 -17.70 20.65
CA ARG A 217 1.34 -16.64 21.49
C ARG A 217 1.70 -16.89 22.96
N GLY A 218 2.72 -16.21 23.45
CA GLY A 218 2.93 -15.99 24.89
C GLY A 218 1.90 -14.98 25.43
N PRO A 219 1.70 -14.92 26.76
CA PRO A 219 0.74 -14.02 27.38
C PRO A 219 1.02 -12.57 26.98
N ALA A 220 -0.04 -11.84 26.62
CA ALA A 220 -0.01 -10.45 26.17
C ALA A 220 0.71 -9.57 27.19
N VAL A 221 1.97 -9.23 26.92
CA VAL A 221 2.70 -8.26 27.70
C VAL A 221 2.26 -6.89 27.21
N SER A 222 1.38 -6.25 27.97
CA SER A 222 0.98 -4.87 27.71
C SER A 222 2.23 -4.00 27.72
N PHE A 223 2.63 -3.46 26.55
CA PHE A 223 3.73 -2.51 26.49
C PHE A 223 3.40 -1.30 27.37
N PRO A 224 4.17 -1.00 28.42
CA PRO A 224 3.96 0.20 29.20
C PRO A 224 4.29 1.41 28.33
N ARG A 225 3.36 2.36 28.27
CA ARG A 225 3.47 3.72 27.67
C ARG A 225 4.63 4.55 28.29
N ARG A 226 5.89 4.12 28.18
CA ARG A 226 7.07 4.78 28.74
C ARG A 226 8.00 5.41 27.69
N LEU A 227 7.46 5.90 26.58
CA LEU A 227 8.23 6.68 25.59
C LEU A 227 7.93 8.19 25.58
N ALA A 228 7.18 8.71 26.55
CA ALA A 228 6.94 10.16 26.67
C ALA A 228 8.06 10.94 27.41
N GLY A 229 9.09 10.27 27.93
CA GLY A 229 10.11 10.89 28.79
C GLY A 229 11.39 11.35 28.10
N TRP A 230 11.72 10.84 26.92
CA TRP A 230 13.09 10.98 26.38
C TRP A 230 13.35 12.26 25.57
N TRP A 231 12.32 12.96 25.09
CA TRP A 231 12.49 14.16 24.25
C TRP A 231 12.64 15.49 25.01
N ARG A 232 12.70 15.49 26.36
CA ARG A 232 12.73 16.71 27.19
C ARG A 232 14.12 17.12 27.69
N GLY A 233 15.20 16.80 26.97
CA GLY A 233 16.56 16.99 27.48
C GLY A 233 17.62 17.54 26.51
N ARG A 234 17.25 18.19 25.39
CA ARG A 234 18.26 18.64 24.40
C ARG A 234 18.14 20.08 23.92
N THR A 235 17.63 21.00 24.75
CA THR A 235 17.53 22.43 24.40
C THR A 235 18.12 23.39 25.43
N GLU A 236 19.04 22.92 26.28
CA GLU A 236 19.81 23.81 27.17
C GLU A 236 21.29 23.45 27.07
N GLU A 237 21.95 23.92 26.01
CA GLU A 237 23.33 24.43 26.06
C GLU A 237 23.47 25.46 24.93
N ALA A 238 23.35 26.73 25.31
CA ALA A 238 23.79 27.92 24.59
C ALA A 238 24.54 28.78 25.60
#